data_AF-A0A2T0BJD2-F1
#
_entry.id   AF-A0A2T0BJD2-F1
#
_cell.length_a   1.000
_cell.length_b   1.000
_cell.length_c   1.000
_cell.angle_alpha   90.00
_cell.angle_beta   90.00
_cell.angle_gamma   90.00
#
_symmetry.space_group_name_H-M   'P 1'
#
loop_
_entity.id
_entity.type
_entity.pdbx_description
1 polymer ?
#
loop_
_entity_poly.entity_id
_entity_poly.type
_entity_poly.pdbx_seq_one_letter_code
_entity_poly.pdbx_strand_id
1 'polypeptide(L)'
;MDSTITGLLTLLGFMGIIQGLGMKYSKSVRKKFMLDAEGVDKKYVNFKINFLIVMGVVILLFELVTYFYPQIGTQMEILLSAFLLLAITSDFIYKKTRNKRKNK
;
A
#
# COMPACT_ATOMS: atom_id res chain seq x y z
N MET A 1 -8.65 19.58 -2.70
CA MET A 1 -8.28 18.95 -1.41
C MET A 1 -7.88 20.01 -0.41
N ASP A 2 -8.41 19.91 0.82
CA ASP A 2 -7.95 20.77 1.91
C ASP A 2 -6.52 20.43 2.30
N SER A 3 -5.72 21.42 2.72
CA SER A 3 -4.29 21.26 3.01
C SER A 3 -4.00 20.15 4.04
N THR A 4 -4.93 19.94 4.98
CA THR A 4 -4.89 18.86 5.97
C THR A 4 -4.96 17.46 5.32
N ILE A 5 -5.80 17.28 4.31
CA ILE A 5 -6.00 15.97 3.64
C ILE A 5 -4.77 15.63 2.80
N THR A 6 -4.23 16.61 2.07
CA THR A 6 -2.96 16.50 1.33
C THR A 6 -1.80 16.11 2.25
N GLY A 7 -1.68 16.77 3.40
CA GLY A 7 -0.66 16.46 4.41
C GLY A 7 -0.79 15.02 4.95
N LEU A 8 -2.02 14.59 5.23
CA LEU A 8 -2.32 13.22 5.68
C LEU A 8 -1.98 12.17 4.61
N LEU A 9 -2.39 12.38 3.37
CA LEU A 9 -2.12 11.44 2.27
C LEU A 9 -0.63 11.33 1.96
N THR A 10 0.07 12.46 1.98
CA THR A 10 1.53 12.49 1.84
C THR A 10 2.20 11.68 2.95
N LEU A 11 1.80 11.90 4.21
CA LEU A 11 2.33 11.16 5.35
C LEU A 11 2.04 9.66 5.26
N LEU A 12 0.81 9.28 4.90
CA LEU A 12 0.42 7.88 4.71
C LEU A 12 1.20 7.23 3.57
N GLY A 13 1.45 7.95 2.48
CA GLY A 13 2.27 7.49 1.36
C GLY A 13 3.70 7.15 1.81
N PHE A 14 4.35 8.07 2.52
CA PHE A 14 5.69 7.84 3.06
C PHE A 14 5.71 6.72 4.10
N MET A 15 4.76 6.69 5.04
CA MET A 15 4.68 5.62 6.03
C MET A 15 4.51 4.25 5.38
N GLY A 16 3.67 4.14 4.34
CA GLY A 16 3.51 2.92 3.56
C GLY A 16 4.83 2.46 2.95
N ILE A 17 5.56 3.36 2.29
CA ILE A 17 6.86 3.00 1.69
C ILE A 17 7.86 2.58 2.77
N ILE A 18 8.02 3.37 3.84
CA ILE A 18 8.99 3.10 4.91
C ILE A 18 8.70 1.77 5.60
N GLN A 19 7.43 1.52 5.97
CA GLN A 19 7.01 0.27 6.60
C GLN A 19 7.26 -0.91 5.65
N GLY A 20 6.90 -0.77 4.38
CA GLY A 20 7.12 -1.80 3.37
C GLY A 20 8.60 -2.12 3.17
N LEU A 21 9.45 -1.11 2.99
CA LEU A 21 10.89 -1.28 2.87
C LEU A 21 11.51 -1.88 4.13
N GLY A 22 11.08 -1.42 5.31
CA GLY A 22 11.50 -1.96 6.60
C GLY A 22 11.18 -3.45 6.71
N MET A 23 9.96 -3.85 6.37
CA MET A 23 9.56 -5.27 6.36
C MET A 23 10.27 -6.08 5.27
N LYS A 24 10.65 -5.47 4.15
CA LYS A 24 11.32 -6.17 3.03
C LYS A 24 12.80 -6.44 3.31
N TYR A 25 13.52 -5.44 3.84
CA TYR A 25 14.98 -5.46 3.90
C TYR A 25 15.55 -5.57 5.33
N SER A 26 14.80 -5.18 6.37
CA SER A 26 15.31 -5.24 7.75
C SER A 26 15.00 -6.58 8.40
N LYS A 27 16.05 -7.36 8.68
CA LYS A 27 15.94 -8.61 9.45
C LYS A 27 15.35 -8.38 10.85
N SER A 28 15.70 -7.27 11.50
CA SER A 28 15.19 -6.91 12.83
C SER A 28 13.69 -6.66 12.80
N VAL A 29 13.19 -5.98 11.78
CA VAL A 29 11.75 -5.73 11.59
C VAL A 29 11.02 -7.04 11.31
N ARG A 30 11.54 -7.87 10.41
CA ARG A 30 10.94 -9.19 10.10
C ARG A 30 10.89 -10.10 11.32
N LYS A 31 11.94 -10.11 12.14
CA LYS A 31 11.98 -10.87 13.41
C LYS A 31 10.99 -10.31 14.43
N LYS A 32 10.95 -8.98 14.61
CA LYS A 32 10.05 -8.31 15.57
C LYS A 32 8.57 -8.55 15.25
N PHE A 33 8.21 -8.55 13.97
CA PHE A 33 6.85 -8.82 13.50
C PHE A 33 6.60 -10.31 13.20
N MET A 34 7.55 -11.20 13.52
CA MET A 34 7.45 -12.64 13.31
C MET A 34 7.06 -13.04 11.88
N LEU A 35 7.51 -12.26 10.88
CA LEU A 35 7.13 -12.42 9.47
C LEU A 35 7.69 -13.69 8.82
N ASP A 36 8.64 -14.33 9.48
CA ASP A 36 9.30 -15.57 9.03
C ASP A 36 9.01 -16.77 9.93
N ALA A 37 8.07 -16.66 10.88
CA ALA A 37 7.71 -17.75 11.78
C ALA A 37 7.08 -18.94 11.05
N GLU A 38 7.17 -20.13 11.65
CA GLU A 38 6.50 -21.33 11.14
C GLU A 38 4.98 -21.13 11.10
N GLY A 39 4.35 -21.56 10.01
CA GLY A 39 2.93 -21.34 9.74
C GLY A 39 2.58 -19.99 9.08
N VAL A 40 3.53 -19.05 9.00
CA VAL A 40 3.33 -17.78 8.28
C VAL A 40 3.50 -17.99 6.77
N ASP A 41 2.52 -17.49 6.02
CA ASP A 41 2.59 -17.57 4.58
C ASP A 41 3.50 -16.48 3.99
N LYS A 42 4.77 -16.82 3.80
CA LYS A 42 5.83 -15.92 3.30
C LYS A 42 5.46 -15.27 1.96
N LYS A 43 4.74 -15.97 1.08
CA LYS A 43 4.32 -15.42 -0.22
C LYS A 43 3.15 -14.43 -0.07
N TYR A 44 2.34 -14.54 0.98
CA TYR A 44 1.31 -13.55 1.31
C TYR A 44 1.93 -12.30 1.90
N VAL A 45 2.85 -12.51 2.83
CA VAL A 45 3.59 -11.43 3.49
C VAL A 45 4.37 -10.62 2.46
N ASN A 46 5.14 -11.27 1.57
CA ASN A 46 5.85 -10.56 0.50
C ASN A 46 4.91 -9.81 -0.45
N PHE A 47 3.75 -10.38 -0.77
CA PHE A 47 2.74 -9.66 -1.56
C PHE A 47 2.27 -8.41 -0.82
N LYS A 48 1.88 -8.52 0.46
CA LYS A 48 1.43 -7.36 1.24
C LYS A 48 2.49 -6.29 1.41
N ILE A 49 3.74 -6.70 1.65
CA ILE A 49 4.87 -5.78 1.74
C ILE A 49 5.02 -5.01 0.43
N ASN A 50 5.07 -5.69 -0.72
CA ASN A 50 5.20 -5.03 -2.01
C ASN A 50 3.96 -4.17 -2.34
N PHE A 51 2.76 -4.66 -2.02
CA PHE A 51 1.52 -3.92 -2.19
C PHE A 51 1.55 -2.60 -1.42
N LEU A 52 1.99 -2.62 -0.16
CA LEU A 52 2.09 -1.44 0.71
C LEU A 52 3.12 -0.42 0.17
N ILE A 53 4.25 -0.88 -0.38
CA ILE A 53 5.22 -0.01 -1.07
C ILE A 53 4.58 0.63 -2.31
N VAL A 54 3.97 -0.17 -3.18
CA VAL A 54 3.38 0.33 -4.45
C VAL A 54 2.25 1.31 -4.17
N MET A 55 1.39 1.02 -3.20
CA MET A 55 0.32 1.93 -2.77
C MET A 55 0.88 3.26 -2.29
N GLY A 56 1.91 3.22 -1.44
CA GLY A 56 2.54 4.45 -0.96
C GLY A 56 3.18 5.27 -2.09
N VAL A 57 3.87 4.62 -3.03
CA VAL A 57 4.45 5.29 -4.21
C VAL A 57 3.36 5.94 -5.07
N VAL A 58 2.28 5.22 -5.35
CA VAL A 58 1.19 5.75 -6.18
C VAL A 58 0.53 6.95 -5.50
N ILE A 59 0.22 6.87 -4.20
CA ILE A 59 -0.34 8.01 -3.44
C ILE A 59 0.59 9.23 -3.54
N LEU A 60 1.90 9.06 -3.35
CA LEU A 60 2.86 10.17 -3.47
C LEU A 60 2.94 10.74 -4.89
N LEU A 61 2.78 9.91 -5.92
CA LEU A 61 2.71 10.40 -7.30
C LEU A 61 1.45 11.24 -7.54
N PHE A 62 0.30 10.84 -6.98
CA PHE A 62 -0.92 11.65 -7.04
C PHE A 62 -0.75 13.00 -6.34
N GLU A 63 -0.16 13.02 -5.14
CA GLU A 63 0.14 14.26 -4.43
C GLU A 63 1.12 15.14 -5.21
N LEU A 64 2.18 14.54 -5.78
CA LEU A 64 3.18 15.27 -6.57
C LEU A 64 2.57 15.89 -7.83
N VAL A 65 1.74 15.16 -8.57
CA VAL A 65 1.07 15.70 -9.76
C VAL A 65 0.10 16.80 -9.38
N THR A 66 -0.67 16.63 -8.31
CA THR A 66 -1.63 17.63 -7.83
C THR A 66 -0.93 18.91 -7.35
N TYR A 67 0.27 18.77 -6.78
CA TYR A 67 1.11 19.90 -6.36
C TYR A 67 1.58 20.75 -7.55
N PHE A 68 2.05 20.12 -8.64
CA PHE A 68 2.52 20.84 -9.84
C PHE A 68 1.38 21.29 -10.76
N TYR A 69 0.26 20.56 -10.79
CA TYR A 69 -0.88 20.82 -11.65
C TYR A 69 -2.18 20.89 -10.83
N PRO A 70 -2.40 21.97 -10.06
CA PRO A 70 -3.57 22.08 -9.19
C PRO A 70 -4.90 22.11 -9.96
N GLN A 71 -4.87 22.51 -11.24
CA GLN A 71 -6.03 22.58 -12.14
C GLN A 71 -6.71 21.22 -12.38
N ILE A 72 -5.96 20.12 -12.26
CA ILE A 72 -6.48 18.75 -12.42
C ILE A 72 -6.77 18.06 -11.08
N GLY A 73 -6.65 18.78 -9.95
CA GLY A 73 -6.78 18.20 -8.61
C GLY A 73 -8.07 17.43 -8.39
N THR A 74 -9.22 17.96 -8.83
CA THR A 74 -10.52 17.28 -8.69
C THR A 74 -10.60 15.98 -9.51
N GLN A 75 -9.99 15.94 -10.70
CA GLN A 75 -9.94 14.72 -11.51
C GLN A 75 -9.01 13.68 -10.86
N MET A 76 -7.91 14.15 -10.26
CA MET A 76 -6.97 13.30 -9.53
C MET A 76 -7.57 12.72 -8.25
N GLU A 77 -8.44 13.44 -7.54
CA GLU A 77 -9.17 12.94 -6.37
C GLU A 77 -10.10 11.76 -6.74
N ILE A 78 -10.82 11.87 -7.85
CA ILE A 78 -11.69 10.79 -8.36
C ILE A 78 -10.84 9.58 -8.76
N LEU A 79 -9.74 9.82 -9.48
CA LEU A 79 -8.84 8.77 -9.93
C LEU A 79 -8.15 8.06 -8.76
N LEU A 80 -7.72 8.81 -7.74
CA LEU A 80 -7.16 8.28 -6.50
C LEU A 80 -8.19 7.41 -5.78
N SER A 81 -9.43 7.87 -5.64
CA SER A 81 -10.51 7.11 -5.01
C SER A 81 -10.79 5.80 -5.74
N ALA A 82 -10.87 5.83 -7.08
CA ALA A 82 -11.03 4.64 -7.91
C ALA A 82 -9.84 3.68 -7.77
N PHE A 83 -8.61 4.21 -7.74
CA PHE A 83 -7.40 3.44 -7.52
C PHE A 83 -7.39 2.75 -6.14
N LEU A 84 -7.75 3.46 -5.07
CA LEU A 84 -7.85 2.89 -3.72
C LEU A 84 -8.89 1.75 -3.66
N LEU A 85 -10.05 1.92 -4.30
CA LEU A 85 -11.07 0.87 -4.40
C LEU A 85 -10.55 -0.38 -5.14
N LEU A 86 -9.85 -0.17 -6.27
CA LEU A 86 -9.23 -1.27 -7.02
C LEU A 86 -8.15 -1.98 -6.18
N ALA A 87 -7.35 -1.22 -5.43
CA ALA A 87 -6.32 -1.75 -4.57
C ALA A 87 -6.90 -2.64 -3.46
N ILE A 88 -7.96 -2.17 -2.78
CA ILE A 88 -8.68 -2.95 -1.76
C ILE A 88 -9.28 -4.22 -2.37
N THR A 89 -9.90 -4.09 -3.54
CA THR A 89 -10.50 -5.22 -4.26
C THR A 89 -9.44 -6.25 -4.65
N SER A 90 -8.28 -5.82 -5.14
CA SER A 90 -7.14 -6.68 -5.46
C SER A 90 -6.61 -7.44 -4.25
N ASP A 91 -6.43 -6.78 -3.09
CA ASP A 91 -6.01 -7.47 -1.85
C ASP A 91 -7.05 -8.51 -1.41
N PHE A 92 -8.34 -8.18 -1.49
CA PHE A 92 -9.42 -9.10 -1.13
C PHE A 92 -9.47 -10.32 -2.04
N ILE A 93 -9.37 -10.13 -3.35
CA ILE A 93 -9.35 -11.22 -4.34
C ILE A 93 -8.11 -12.11 -4.13
N TYR A 94 -6.94 -11.52 -3.89
CA TYR A 94 -5.72 -12.28 -3.65
C TYR A 94 -5.82 -13.12 -2.38
N LYS A 95 -6.35 -12.54 -1.28
CA LYS A 95 -6.62 -13.27 -0.03
C LYS A 95 -7.62 -14.42 -0.23
N LYS A 96 -8.74 -14.16 -0.89
CA LYS A 96 -9.78 -15.18 -1.18
C LYS A 96 -9.22 -16.34 -2.01
N THR A 97 -8.47 -16.02 -3.06
CA THR A 97 -7.84 -17.01 -3.96
C THR A 97 -6.85 -17.88 -3.21
N ARG A 98 -6.07 -17.29 -2.30
CA ARG A 98 -5.11 -18.02 -1.48
C ARG A 98 -5.76 -18.95 -0.47
N ASN A 99 -6.75 -18.47 0.27
CA ASN A 99 -7.45 -19.30 1.27
C ASN A 99 -8.12 -20.51 0.59
N LYS A 100 -8.67 -20.33 -0.62
CA LYS A 100 -9.23 -21.44 -1.42
C LYS A 100 -8.17 -22.47 -1.82
N ARG A 101 -6.92 -22.07 -2.05
CA ARG A 101 -5.80 -22.98 -2.35
C ARG A 101 -5.21 -23.65 -1.11
N LYS A 102 -5.34 -23.05 0.07
CA LYS A 102 -4.85 -23.62 1.34
C LYS A 102 -5.82 -24.66 1.93
N ASN A 103 -7.11 -24.57 1.61
CA ASN A 103 -8.16 -25.50 2.04
C ASN A 103 -8.43 -26.64 1.02
N LYS A 104 -7.61 -26.77 -0.03
CA LYS A 104 -7.60 -27.89 -0.97
C LYS A 104 -6.34 -28.70 -0.71
#